data_AF-A0A7S0RMG1-F1
#
_entry.id   AF-A0A7S0RMG1-F1
#
_cell.length_a   1.000
_cell.length_b   1.000
_cell.length_c   1.000
_cell.angle_alpha   90.00
_cell.angle_beta   90.00
_cell.angle_gamma   90.00
#
_symmetry.space_group_name_H-M   'P 1'
#
loop_
_entity.id
_entity.type
_entity.pdbx_description
1 polymer ?
#
loop_
_entity_poly.entity_id
_entity_poly.type
_entity_poly.pdbx_seq_one_letter_code
_entity_poly.pdbx_strand_id
1 'polypeptide(L)'
;EALCRVYTDLLETTKPMPGVQLPQVDGGFLALGKEAIKAVGIMEREKQNRHMTVPKNKLGNVGIFLNRMLGCSLKEQKLLFDYFTSTMEAVIREAKADGRFDDGIVQLRNPGIEIAENYPIPLHKDPLSQAETTLVKLKLDRGYSFELADQMLKDFRANNAHLPERDTGPGSASAFYIGTGVGYNNLLGTGKPRIIMATEIFPRGKPPYRGEHWRQFSIYKPNLKGSLSLVLVDIRRNYRKVTPAEAQSLWTFWYNYFEETCIHGKTCITKKRGTPCDNGCRISSVYLISGAV
;
A
#
# COMPACT_ATOMS: atom_id res chain seq x y z
N GLU A 1 2.17 6.40 12.82
CA GLU A 1 1.68 5.31 13.69
C GLU A 1 2.74 4.84 14.69
N ALA A 2 3.90 4.36 14.23
CA ALA A 2 4.97 3.84 15.11
C ALA A 2 5.35 4.80 16.26
N LEU A 3 5.53 6.09 15.96
CA LEU A 3 5.86 7.09 16.98
C LEU A 3 4.75 7.28 18.03
N CYS A 4 3.48 7.16 17.64
CA CYS A 4 2.37 7.20 18.60
C CYS A 4 2.44 6.02 19.56
N ARG A 5 2.78 4.82 19.06
CA ARG A 5 2.97 3.63 19.90
C ARG A 5 4.14 3.78 20.87
N VAL A 6 5.27 4.34 20.42
CA VAL A 6 6.40 4.65 21.31
C VAL A 6 5.95 5.54 22.47
N TYR A 7 5.15 6.58 22.20
CA TYR A 7 4.66 7.45 23.27
C TYR A 7 3.68 6.74 24.22
N THR A 8 2.77 5.91 23.71
CA THR A 8 1.83 5.17 24.56
C THR A 8 2.54 4.11 25.41
N ASP A 9 3.62 3.51 24.92
CA ASP A 9 4.46 2.57 25.66
C ASP A 9 5.25 3.28 26.77
N LEU A 10 5.82 4.46 26.51
CA LEU A 10 6.51 5.28 27.52
C LEU A 10 5.56 5.87 28.57
N LEU A 11 4.29 6.06 28.21
CA LEU A 11 3.23 6.40 29.16
C LEU A 11 2.67 5.17 29.88
N GLU A 12 3.16 3.96 29.57
CA GLU A 12 2.71 2.68 30.12
C GLU A 12 1.20 2.43 29.90
N THR A 13 0.62 3.07 28.88
CA THR A 13 -0.79 2.92 28.50
C THR A 13 -1.04 1.73 27.59
N THR A 14 0.01 1.26 26.90
CA THR A 14 -0.02 0.10 26.01
C THR A 14 1.19 -0.79 26.28
N LYS A 15 1.10 -2.05 25.84
CA LYS A 15 2.27 -2.94 25.80
C LYS A 15 3.05 -2.71 24.50
N PRO A 16 4.39 -2.88 24.53
CA PRO A 16 5.22 -2.83 23.34
C PRO A 16 4.70 -3.73 22.22
N MET A 17 5.01 -3.33 20.99
CA MET A 17 4.68 -4.11 19.79
C MET A 17 5.20 -5.55 19.88
N PRO A 18 4.44 -6.56 19.40
CA PRO A 18 4.89 -7.95 19.37
C PRO A 18 6.24 -8.10 18.67
N GLY A 19 7.22 -8.67 19.37
CA GLY A 19 8.58 -8.88 18.85
C GLY A 19 9.52 -7.68 18.99
N VAL A 20 9.09 -6.58 19.60
CA VAL A 20 9.97 -5.46 19.97
C VAL A 20 10.46 -5.67 21.41
N GLN A 21 11.78 -5.74 21.57
CA GLN A 21 12.40 -5.85 22.89
C GLN A 21 12.68 -4.46 23.46
N LEU A 22 12.38 -4.27 24.74
CA LEU A 22 12.78 -3.05 25.45
C LEU A 22 14.29 -3.06 25.64
N PRO A 23 14.99 -1.94 25.34
CA PRO A 23 16.41 -1.81 25.64
C PRO A 23 16.70 -2.12 27.11
N GLN A 24 17.66 -3.00 27.34
CA GLN A 24 18.08 -3.38 28.68
C GLN A 24 19.06 -2.32 29.21
N VAL A 25 18.59 -1.54 30.19
CA VAL A 25 19.37 -0.48 30.84
C VAL A 25 19.11 -0.48 32.34
N ASP A 26 20.15 -0.16 33.11
CA ASP A 26 20.02 0.03 34.56
C ASP A 26 18.99 1.13 34.85
N GLY A 27 17.99 0.81 35.67
CA GLY A 27 16.89 1.71 36.00
C GLY A 27 15.69 1.68 35.03
N GLY A 28 15.74 0.85 33.98
CA GLY A 28 14.61 0.58 33.09
C GLY A 28 14.41 1.62 31.98
N PHE A 29 14.28 1.16 30.75
CA PHE A 29 14.18 2.03 29.57
C PHE A 29 12.95 2.94 29.59
N LEU A 30 11.79 2.46 30.06
CA LEU A 30 10.55 3.25 30.03
C LEU A 30 10.66 4.51 30.91
N ALA A 31 11.25 4.39 32.09
CA ALA A 31 11.47 5.51 32.99
C ALA A 31 12.46 6.54 32.40
N LEU A 32 13.58 6.04 31.87
CA LEU A 32 14.62 6.88 31.26
C LEU A 32 14.11 7.58 29.99
N GLY A 33 13.42 6.86 29.12
CA GLY A 33 12.85 7.40 27.89
C GLY A 33 11.76 8.44 28.16
N LYS A 34 10.94 8.23 29.20
CA LYS A 34 9.90 9.18 29.62
C LYS A 34 10.51 10.49 30.13
N GLU A 35 11.54 10.43 30.97
CA GLU A 35 12.22 11.63 31.45
C GLU A 35 12.97 12.36 30.34
N ALA A 36 13.63 11.64 29.42
CA ALA A 36 14.30 12.23 28.27
C ALA A 36 13.32 13.00 27.35
N ILE A 37 12.20 12.37 26.98
CA ILE A 37 11.17 12.98 26.11
C ILE A 37 10.46 14.16 26.79
N LYS A 38 10.30 14.10 28.11
CA LYS A 38 9.78 15.20 28.93
C LYS A 38 10.78 16.37 29.00
N ALA A 39 12.07 16.10 29.18
CA ALA A 39 13.12 17.12 29.23
C ALA A 39 13.23 17.93 27.93
N VAL A 40 13.03 17.28 26.78
CA VAL A 40 13.02 17.95 25.47
C VAL A 40 11.66 18.52 25.07
N GLY A 41 10.70 18.54 26.00
CA GLY A 41 9.41 19.20 25.83
C GLY A 41 8.48 18.53 24.83
N ILE A 42 8.61 17.23 24.59
CA ILE A 42 7.65 16.47 23.76
C ILE A 42 6.43 16.08 24.62
N MET A 43 6.65 15.74 25.88
CA MET A 43 5.59 15.42 26.85
C MET A 43 5.35 16.58 27.82
N GLU A 44 4.09 16.82 28.16
CA GLU A 44 3.66 17.90 29.05
C GLU A 44 2.71 17.35 30.12
N ARG A 45 2.60 18.04 31.26
CA ARG A 45 1.57 17.73 32.26
C ARG A 45 0.26 18.39 31.88
N GLU A 46 -0.80 17.60 31.80
CA GLU A 46 -2.13 18.11 31.53
C GLU A 46 -2.65 18.97 32.69
N LYS A 47 -3.16 20.17 32.38
CA LYS A 47 -3.58 21.18 33.36
C LYS A 47 -4.71 20.71 34.28
N GLN A 48 -5.55 19.76 33.83
CA GLN A 48 -6.73 19.31 34.56
C GLN A 48 -6.46 18.14 35.51
N ASN A 49 -5.69 17.12 35.09
CA ASN A 49 -5.56 15.86 35.82
C ASN A 49 -4.13 15.52 36.28
N ARG A 50 -3.15 16.42 36.09
CA ARG A 50 -1.71 16.21 36.35
C ARG A 50 -1.07 14.99 35.66
N HIS A 51 -1.80 14.33 34.77
CA HIS A 51 -1.28 13.20 33.99
C HIS A 51 -0.31 13.69 32.91
N MET A 52 0.68 12.88 32.57
CA MET A 52 1.62 13.18 31.48
C MET A 52 0.95 12.85 30.15
N THR A 53 0.95 13.78 29.20
CA THR A 53 0.37 13.58 27.88
C THR A 53 1.27 14.14 26.77
N VAL A 54 1.04 13.68 25.54
CA VAL A 54 1.67 14.25 24.34
C VAL A 54 0.65 15.13 23.63
N PRO A 55 0.92 16.44 23.43
CA PRO A 55 0.04 17.33 22.68
C PRO A 55 -0.27 16.82 21.28
N LYS A 56 -1.50 17.05 20.80
CA LYS A 56 -1.98 16.56 19.47
C LYS A 56 -1.10 17.00 18.30
N ASN A 57 -0.50 18.18 18.37
CA ASN A 57 0.41 18.71 17.33
C ASN A 57 1.80 18.03 17.32
N LYS A 58 2.18 17.35 18.40
CA LYS A 58 3.44 16.60 18.53
C LYS A 58 3.24 15.09 18.35
N LEU A 59 2.00 14.63 18.49
CA LEU A 59 1.62 13.24 18.34
C LEU A 59 1.85 12.76 16.89
N GLY A 60 2.75 11.79 16.71
CA GLY A 60 3.02 11.19 15.39
C GLY A 60 3.88 12.02 14.44
N ASN A 61 4.35 13.21 14.85
CA ASN A 61 5.22 14.05 14.02
C ASN A 61 6.70 13.66 14.19
N VAL A 62 7.23 12.90 13.22
CA VAL A 62 8.61 12.39 13.24
C VAL A 62 9.65 13.51 13.17
N GLY A 63 9.39 14.58 12.40
CA GLY A 63 10.31 15.71 12.28
C GLY A 63 10.51 16.43 13.62
N ILE A 64 9.43 16.66 14.37
CA ILE A 64 9.53 17.24 15.72
C ILE A 64 10.28 16.29 16.66
N PHE A 65 10.00 14.99 16.61
CA PHE A 65 10.67 13.99 17.45
C PHE A 65 12.18 13.97 17.22
N LEU A 66 12.64 13.89 15.97
CA LEU A 66 14.06 13.89 15.63
C LEU A 66 14.75 15.20 16.05
N ASN A 67 14.13 16.34 15.75
CA ASN A 67 14.69 17.66 16.10
C ASN A 67 14.77 17.88 17.61
N ARG A 68 13.86 17.32 18.39
CA ARG A 68 13.88 17.41 19.85
C ARG A 68 14.82 16.39 20.49
N MET A 69 14.97 15.21 19.90
CA MET A 69 15.90 14.18 20.36
C MET A 69 17.36 14.66 20.33
N LEU A 70 17.72 15.57 19.42
CA LEU A 70 19.05 16.20 19.41
C LEU A 70 19.43 16.93 20.72
N GLY A 71 18.43 17.27 21.55
CA GLY A 71 18.64 17.86 22.88
C GLY A 71 18.90 16.84 24.01
N CYS A 72 18.79 15.54 23.75
CA CYS A 72 19.08 14.49 24.73
C CYS A 72 20.58 14.13 24.74
N SER A 73 21.04 13.39 25.76
CA SER A 73 22.38 12.79 25.75
C SER A 73 22.52 11.71 24.68
N LEU A 74 23.74 11.46 24.19
CA LEU A 74 23.99 10.42 23.15
C LEU A 74 23.46 9.04 23.53
N LYS A 75 23.51 8.69 24.83
CA LYS A 75 22.96 7.43 25.36
C LYS A 75 21.43 7.38 25.21
N GLU A 76 20.74 8.44 25.60
CA GLU A 76 19.28 8.55 25.48
C GLU A 76 18.83 8.58 24.01
N GLN A 77 19.54 9.34 23.16
CA GLN A 77 19.28 9.41 21.73
C GLN A 77 19.33 8.03 21.09
N LYS A 78 20.41 7.29 21.34
CA LYS A 78 20.58 5.93 20.82
C LYS A 78 19.44 5.01 21.27
N LEU A 79 19.12 4.99 22.56
CA LEU A 79 18.08 4.12 23.11
C LEU A 79 16.69 4.43 22.53
N LEU A 80 16.33 5.71 22.46
CA LEU A 80 15.05 6.15 21.92
C LEU A 80 14.94 5.89 20.41
N PHE A 81 16.03 6.11 19.68
CA PHE A 81 16.07 5.89 18.23
C PHE A 81 16.03 4.40 17.89
N ASP A 82 16.78 3.56 18.61
CA ASP A 82 16.76 2.11 18.43
C ASP A 82 15.36 1.56 18.71
N TYR A 83 14.72 1.97 19.81
CA TYR A 83 13.36 1.54 20.14
C TYR A 83 12.32 2.03 19.13
N PHE A 84 12.42 3.29 18.67
CA PHE A 84 11.57 3.83 17.61
C PHE A 84 11.72 3.03 16.31
N THR A 85 12.95 2.71 15.93
CA THR A 85 13.25 1.95 14.70
C THR A 85 12.70 0.54 14.78
N SER A 86 12.94 -0.20 15.86
CA SER A 86 12.36 -1.54 16.05
C SER A 86 10.83 -1.52 16.08
N THR A 87 10.23 -0.50 16.70
CA THR A 87 8.76 -0.31 16.71
C THR A 87 8.25 -0.02 15.30
N MET A 88 8.95 0.81 14.54
CA MET A 88 8.63 1.12 13.15
C MET A 88 8.69 -0.12 12.28
N GLU A 89 9.75 -0.94 12.38
CA GLU A 89 9.85 -2.22 11.67
C GLU A 89 8.72 -3.18 12.02
N ALA A 90 8.33 -3.26 13.30
CA ALA A 90 7.22 -4.10 13.74
C ALA A 90 5.88 -3.62 13.18
N VAL A 91 5.62 -2.31 13.17
CA VAL A 91 4.43 -1.72 12.55
C VAL A 91 4.43 -1.93 11.04
N ILE A 92 5.58 -1.80 10.37
CA ILE A 92 5.73 -2.11 8.95
C ILE A 92 5.44 -3.59 8.69
N ARG A 93 5.96 -4.50 9.51
CA ARG A 93 5.72 -5.94 9.38
C ARG A 93 4.24 -6.29 9.57
N GLU A 94 3.59 -5.69 10.56
CA GLU A 94 2.15 -5.80 10.79
C GLU A 94 1.36 -5.26 9.58
N ALA A 95 1.69 -4.06 9.10
CA ALA A 95 1.02 -3.45 7.95
C ALA A 95 1.25 -4.25 6.65
N LYS A 96 2.45 -4.82 6.44
CA LYS A 96 2.79 -5.71 5.30
C LYS A 96 1.98 -6.99 5.38
N ALA A 97 1.84 -7.57 6.58
CA ALA A 97 1.03 -8.76 6.79
C ALA A 97 -0.47 -8.50 6.61
N ASP A 98 -0.94 -7.31 6.98
CA ASP A 98 -2.34 -6.87 6.86
C ASP A 98 -2.70 -6.34 5.45
N GLY A 99 -1.74 -6.28 4.52
CA GLY A 99 -1.94 -5.76 3.16
C GLY A 99 -2.26 -4.26 3.10
N ARG A 100 -2.06 -3.52 4.21
CA ARG A 100 -2.27 -2.07 4.33
C ARG A 100 -0.98 -1.26 4.17
N PHE A 101 0.15 -1.94 4.01
CA PHE A 101 1.44 -1.28 3.81
C PHE A 101 1.67 -0.95 2.34
N ASP A 102 1.78 0.34 2.04
CA ASP A 102 2.20 0.86 0.75
C ASP A 102 3.62 1.43 0.91
N ASP A 103 4.63 0.72 0.42
CA ASP A 103 6.05 1.06 0.62
C ASP A 103 6.49 2.27 -0.22
N GLY A 104 5.61 2.85 -1.05
CA GLY A 104 5.95 4.00 -1.92
C GLY A 104 7.08 3.75 -2.92
N ILE A 105 7.69 2.56 -2.91
CA ILE A 105 8.73 2.08 -3.81
C ILE A 105 8.06 1.13 -4.79
N VAL A 106 8.10 1.51 -6.06
CA VAL A 106 7.67 0.69 -7.19
C VAL A 106 8.61 -0.52 -7.27
N GLN A 107 8.32 -1.58 -6.53
CA GLN A 107 9.02 -2.84 -6.71
C GLN A 107 8.75 -3.30 -8.14
N LEU A 108 9.79 -3.21 -8.96
CA LEU A 108 9.86 -3.79 -10.29
C LEU A 108 9.91 -5.33 -10.23
N ARG A 109 9.11 -5.97 -9.35
CA ARG A 109 8.84 -7.41 -9.35
C ARG A 109 7.67 -7.70 -10.26
N ASN A 110 7.73 -7.16 -11.47
CA ASN A 110 6.69 -7.37 -12.45
C ASN A 110 7.18 -8.43 -13.44
N PRO A 111 6.47 -9.55 -13.67
CA PRO A 111 6.87 -10.54 -14.67
C PRO A 111 6.84 -10.01 -16.12
N GLY A 112 6.34 -8.79 -16.36
CA GLY A 112 6.33 -8.14 -17.68
C GLY A 112 7.13 -6.85 -17.72
N ILE A 113 8.42 -6.90 -17.36
CA ILE A 113 9.36 -5.78 -17.56
C ILE A 113 10.14 -6.06 -18.82
N GLU A 114 10.06 -5.14 -19.77
CA GLU A 114 10.81 -5.20 -21.02
C GLU A 114 11.60 -3.91 -21.18
N ILE A 115 12.84 -4.01 -21.67
CA ILE A 115 13.58 -2.83 -22.12
C ILE A 115 12.96 -2.40 -23.45
N ALA A 116 12.64 -1.12 -23.58
CA ALA A 116 12.07 -0.59 -24.83
C ALA A 116 13.09 -0.70 -25.97
N GLU A 117 12.60 -0.90 -27.20
CA GLU A 117 13.42 -0.87 -28.40
C GLU A 117 14.26 0.42 -28.47
N ASN A 118 15.50 0.29 -28.94
CA ASN A 118 16.51 1.36 -29.03
C ASN A 118 17.08 1.86 -27.69
N TYR A 119 16.92 1.11 -26.60
CA TYR A 119 17.60 1.36 -25.32
C TYR A 119 18.51 0.18 -24.94
N PRO A 120 19.60 0.38 -24.16
CA PRO A 120 20.07 1.65 -23.57
C PRO A 120 20.64 2.66 -24.58
N ILE A 121 20.56 3.95 -24.25
CA ILE A 121 21.14 5.05 -25.04
C ILE A 121 22.26 5.73 -24.22
N PRO A 122 23.48 5.92 -24.76
CA PRO A 122 24.52 6.72 -24.10
C PRO A 122 24.06 8.18 -23.96
N LEU A 123 24.04 8.71 -22.74
CA LEU A 123 23.79 10.13 -22.48
C LEU A 123 25.08 10.93 -22.33
N HIS A 124 26.06 10.35 -21.64
CA HIS A 124 27.31 11.03 -21.32
C HIS A 124 28.43 10.01 -21.13
N LYS A 125 29.66 10.44 -21.41
CA LYS A 125 30.87 9.68 -21.11
C LYS A 125 31.83 10.60 -20.38
N ASP A 126 32.20 10.23 -19.16
CA ASP A 126 33.13 11.02 -18.35
C ASP A 126 34.51 11.08 -19.04
N PRO A 127 35.06 12.27 -19.33
CA PRO A 127 36.33 12.38 -20.04
C PRO A 127 37.52 11.75 -19.32
N LEU A 128 37.51 11.72 -17.98
CA LEU A 128 38.64 11.27 -17.14
C LEU A 128 38.62 9.76 -16.92
N SER A 129 37.49 9.22 -16.46
CA SER A 129 37.31 7.80 -16.11
C SER A 129 36.80 6.96 -17.28
N GLN A 130 36.36 7.59 -18.37
CA GLN A 130 35.69 6.93 -19.51
C GLN A 130 34.40 6.21 -19.13
N ALA A 131 33.87 6.42 -17.92
CA ALA A 131 32.64 5.81 -17.47
C ALA A 131 31.43 6.38 -18.23
N GLU A 132 30.52 5.51 -18.63
CA GLU A 132 29.36 5.86 -19.44
C GLU A 132 28.11 5.99 -18.56
N THR A 133 27.38 7.09 -18.75
CA THR A 133 26.04 7.31 -18.22
C THR A 133 25.04 6.96 -19.32
N THR A 134 24.17 5.99 -19.06
CA THR A 134 23.17 5.47 -20.01
C THR A 134 21.75 5.78 -19.54
N LEU A 135 20.89 6.08 -20.50
CA LEU A 135 19.44 6.10 -20.30
C LEU A 135 18.88 4.73 -20.67
N VAL A 136 18.08 4.14 -19.79
CA VAL A 136 17.32 2.92 -20.02
C VAL A 136 15.84 3.27 -19.92
N LYS A 137 15.05 2.90 -20.92
CA LYS A 137 13.59 2.97 -20.83
C LYS A 137 13.04 1.58 -20.62
N LEU A 138 12.34 1.38 -19.50
CA LEU A 138 11.62 0.16 -19.17
C LEU A 138 10.14 0.31 -19.52
N LYS A 139 9.58 -0.65 -20.24
CA LYS A 139 8.14 -0.87 -20.39
C LYS A 139 7.69 -1.82 -19.28
N LEU A 140 6.62 -1.45 -18.57
CA LEU A 140 6.09 -2.19 -17.43
C LEU A 140 4.64 -2.60 -17.72
N ASP A 141 4.35 -3.91 -17.78
CA ASP A 141 2.98 -4.41 -17.86
C ASP A 141 2.36 -4.64 -16.48
N ARG A 142 1.60 -3.67 -16.01
CA ARG A 142 0.92 -3.69 -14.71
C ARG A 142 -0.47 -4.33 -14.78
N GLY A 143 -0.82 -5.06 -15.84
CA GLY A 143 -2.14 -5.67 -15.99
C GLY A 143 -2.27 -7.06 -15.40
N TYR A 144 -3.52 -7.47 -15.19
CA TYR A 144 -3.88 -8.86 -14.95
C TYR A 144 -4.62 -9.38 -16.17
N SER A 145 -4.04 -10.34 -16.89
CA SER A 145 -4.79 -11.04 -17.94
C SER A 145 -5.99 -11.76 -17.32
N PHE A 146 -6.98 -12.11 -18.13
CA PHE A 146 -8.14 -12.82 -17.62
C PHE A 146 -7.73 -14.18 -17.03
N GLU A 147 -6.82 -14.89 -17.70
CA GLU A 147 -6.32 -16.20 -17.29
C GLU A 147 -5.61 -16.11 -15.94
N LEU A 148 -4.77 -15.08 -15.75
CA LEU A 148 -4.10 -14.83 -14.48
C LEU A 148 -5.11 -14.51 -13.37
N ALA A 149 -6.08 -13.64 -13.63
CA ALA A 149 -7.10 -13.30 -12.64
C ALA A 149 -7.97 -14.51 -12.27
N ASP A 150 -8.38 -15.31 -13.24
CA ASP A 150 -9.18 -16.53 -13.02
C ASP A 150 -8.37 -17.58 -12.23
N GLN A 151 -7.08 -17.74 -12.53
CA GLN A 151 -6.20 -18.61 -11.75
C GLN A 151 -6.06 -18.12 -10.31
N MET A 152 -5.83 -16.82 -10.09
CA MET A 152 -5.75 -16.25 -8.73
C MET A 152 -7.04 -16.49 -7.93
N LEU A 153 -8.20 -16.39 -8.58
CA LEU A 153 -9.49 -16.68 -7.94
C LEU A 153 -9.64 -18.18 -7.60
N LYS A 154 -9.20 -19.07 -8.49
CA LYS A 154 -9.19 -20.53 -8.25
C LYS A 154 -8.26 -20.88 -7.09
N ASP A 155 -7.05 -20.35 -7.08
CA ASP A 155 -6.07 -20.56 -6.01
C ASP A 155 -6.60 -20.05 -4.67
N PHE A 156 -7.23 -18.87 -4.66
CA PHE A 156 -7.88 -18.34 -3.48
C PHE A 156 -8.97 -19.28 -2.96
N ARG A 157 -9.83 -19.81 -3.84
CA ARG A 157 -10.89 -20.76 -3.45
C ARG A 157 -10.31 -22.06 -2.92
N ALA A 158 -9.27 -22.61 -3.57
CA ALA A 158 -8.60 -23.83 -3.12
C ALA A 158 -7.98 -23.66 -1.72
N ASN A 159 -7.26 -22.55 -1.50
CA ASN A 159 -6.61 -22.28 -0.21
C ASN A 159 -7.61 -22.01 0.93
N ASN A 160 -8.82 -21.57 0.59
CA ASN A 160 -9.87 -21.24 1.56
C ASN A 160 -11.04 -22.23 1.55
N ALA A 161 -10.87 -23.42 0.95
CA ALA A 161 -11.91 -24.44 0.83
C ALA A 161 -12.40 -24.98 2.20
N HIS A 162 -11.62 -24.79 3.26
CA HIS A 162 -11.99 -25.13 4.63
C HIS A 162 -13.06 -24.18 5.23
N LEU A 163 -13.35 -23.05 4.58
CA LEU A 163 -14.39 -22.12 5.03
C LEU A 163 -15.78 -22.59 4.55
N PRO A 164 -16.83 -22.46 5.38
CA PRO A 164 -18.16 -22.94 5.03
C PRO A 164 -18.74 -22.15 3.84
N GLU A 165 -19.11 -22.85 2.77
CA GLU A 165 -19.92 -22.29 1.68
C GLU A 165 -21.29 -21.88 2.21
N ARG A 166 -21.49 -20.58 2.43
CA ARG A 166 -22.81 -19.97 2.63
C ARG A 166 -22.89 -18.75 1.73
N ASP A 167 -24.04 -18.47 1.11
CA ASP A 167 -24.26 -17.25 0.31
C ASP A 167 -23.96 -15.94 1.08
N THR A 168 -23.86 -16.02 2.41
CA THR A 168 -23.51 -14.94 3.34
C THR A 168 -22.24 -15.19 4.15
N GLY A 169 -21.54 -16.31 3.95
CA GLY A 169 -20.35 -16.72 4.70
C GLY A 169 -19.03 -16.08 4.21
N PRO A 170 -17.95 -16.15 5.01
CA PRO A 170 -16.60 -15.74 4.59
C PRO A 170 -16.12 -16.62 3.43
N GLY A 171 -15.59 -16.03 2.36
CA GLY A 171 -15.13 -16.71 1.14
C GLY A 171 -16.12 -16.65 -0.03
N SER A 172 -17.44 -16.66 0.20
CA SER A 172 -18.45 -16.80 -0.87
C SER A 172 -18.61 -15.57 -1.78
N ALA A 173 -18.20 -14.40 -1.31
CA ALA A 173 -18.23 -13.15 -2.07
C ALA A 173 -16.93 -12.91 -2.86
N SER A 174 -15.99 -13.85 -2.89
CA SER A 174 -14.80 -13.73 -3.75
C SER A 174 -15.14 -14.16 -5.18
N ALA A 175 -15.17 -13.20 -6.11
CA ALA A 175 -15.62 -13.40 -7.48
C ALA A 175 -15.26 -12.23 -8.40
N PHE A 176 -15.64 -12.38 -9.68
CA PHE A 176 -15.72 -11.27 -10.62
C PHE A 176 -17.00 -10.47 -10.43
N TYR A 177 -16.92 -9.17 -10.69
CA TYR A 177 -17.98 -8.21 -10.47
C TYR A 177 -18.07 -7.21 -11.62
N ILE A 178 -19.29 -6.96 -12.11
CA ILE A 178 -19.58 -5.97 -13.15
C ILE A 178 -20.31 -4.78 -12.55
N GLY A 179 -19.86 -3.58 -12.87
CA GLY A 179 -20.40 -2.32 -12.40
C GLY A 179 -21.83 -2.08 -12.89
N THR A 180 -22.74 -1.88 -11.94
CA THR A 180 -24.16 -1.58 -12.21
C THR A 180 -24.55 -0.19 -11.73
N GLY A 181 -23.82 0.36 -10.75
CA GLY A 181 -24.07 1.71 -10.22
C GLY A 181 -23.86 2.83 -11.24
N VAL A 182 -24.45 3.99 -10.97
CA VAL A 182 -24.27 5.21 -11.77
C VAL A 182 -22.78 5.56 -11.86
N GLY A 183 -22.25 5.70 -13.08
CA GLY A 183 -20.82 5.95 -13.32
C GLY A 183 -19.94 4.70 -13.32
N TYR A 184 -20.50 3.53 -12.97
CA TYR A 184 -19.86 2.22 -13.09
C TYR A 184 -20.35 1.45 -14.31
N ASN A 185 -21.56 1.72 -14.80
CA ASN A 185 -22.15 1.05 -15.94
C ASN A 185 -21.66 1.54 -17.33
N ASN A 186 -21.03 2.71 -17.39
CA ASN A 186 -20.47 3.28 -18.61
C ASN A 186 -19.12 3.95 -18.31
N LEU A 187 -18.07 3.15 -18.22
CA LEU A 187 -16.73 3.64 -17.94
C LEU A 187 -16.20 4.41 -19.17
N LEU A 188 -15.78 5.66 -18.97
CA LEU A 188 -15.16 6.52 -19.98
C LEU A 188 -15.99 6.76 -21.24
N GLY A 189 -17.32 6.64 -21.15
CA GLY A 189 -18.22 6.83 -22.29
C GLY A 189 -18.09 5.75 -23.36
N THR A 190 -17.52 4.59 -23.03
CA THR A 190 -17.34 3.45 -23.96
C THR A 190 -18.62 2.63 -24.18
N GLY A 191 -19.67 2.88 -23.39
CA GLY A 191 -20.85 2.04 -23.32
C GLY A 191 -20.63 0.72 -22.60
N LYS A 192 -19.44 0.48 -22.01
CA LYS A 192 -19.13 -0.74 -21.27
C LYS A 192 -19.01 -0.48 -19.77
N PRO A 193 -19.52 -1.40 -18.93
CA PRO A 193 -19.42 -1.27 -17.48
C PRO A 193 -18.00 -1.57 -16.98
N ARG A 194 -17.67 -1.06 -15.79
CA ARG A 194 -16.45 -1.41 -15.05
C ARG A 194 -16.48 -2.89 -14.68
N ILE A 195 -15.31 -3.51 -14.62
CA ILE A 195 -15.15 -4.88 -14.13
C ILE A 195 -14.01 -4.94 -13.11
N ILE A 196 -14.22 -5.72 -12.06
CA ILE A 196 -13.22 -5.99 -11.02
C ILE A 196 -13.27 -7.46 -10.61
N MET A 197 -12.15 -7.97 -10.09
CA MET A 197 -12.12 -9.21 -9.33
C MET A 197 -11.90 -8.84 -7.88
N ALA A 198 -12.64 -9.46 -6.97
CA ALA A 198 -12.52 -9.21 -5.54
C ALA A 198 -12.22 -10.52 -4.81
N THR A 199 -11.22 -10.51 -3.92
CA THR A 199 -10.93 -11.64 -3.01
C THR A 199 -10.96 -11.17 -1.57
N GLU A 200 -11.61 -11.92 -0.70
CA GLU A 200 -11.76 -11.54 0.71
C GLU A 200 -10.41 -11.55 1.44
N ILE A 201 -10.24 -10.61 2.36
CA ILE A 201 -9.05 -10.47 3.21
C ILE A 201 -9.39 -11.03 4.60
N PHE A 202 -8.73 -12.11 4.99
CA PHE A 202 -8.87 -12.71 6.31
C PHE A 202 -7.77 -12.20 7.25
N PRO A 203 -8.12 -11.54 8.37
CA PRO A 203 -7.11 -11.11 9.34
C PRO A 203 -6.50 -12.34 10.03
N ARG A 204 -5.16 -12.43 10.07
CA ARG A 204 -4.47 -13.55 10.71
C ARG A 204 -4.69 -13.53 12.23
N GLY A 205 -4.96 -14.70 12.81
CA GLY A 205 -5.12 -14.88 14.26
C GLY A 205 -6.35 -14.18 14.86
N LYS A 206 -7.23 -13.61 14.03
CA LYS A 206 -8.50 -13.01 14.45
C LYS A 206 -9.65 -13.80 13.81
N PRO A 207 -10.82 -13.87 14.47
CA PRO A 207 -11.98 -14.45 13.82
C PRO A 207 -12.35 -13.66 12.55
N PRO A 208 -12.90 -14.32 11.53
CA PRO A 208 -13.37 -13.63 10.32
C PRO A 208 -14.40 -12.55 10.67
N TYR A 209 -14.36 -11.45 9.93
CA TYR A 209 -15.29 -10.33 10.13
C TYR A 209 -16.74 -10.81 9.98
N ARG A 210 -17.59 -10.43 10.93
CA ARG A 210 -19.04 -10.66 10.87
C ARG A 210 -19.73 -9.40 10.36
N GLY A 211 -20.58 -9.55 9.34
CA GLY A 211 -21.32 -8.44 8.74
C GLY A 211 -20.58 -7.74 7.60
N GLU A 212 -21.34 -7.25 6.62
CA GLU A 212 -20.83 -6.78 5.32
C GLU A 212 -19.98 -5.51 5.41
N HIS A 213 -20.23 -4.66 6.40
CA HIS A 213 -19.49 -3.41 6.62
C HIS A 213 -18.03 -3.62 7.05
N TRP A 214 -17.70 -4.81 7.55
CA TRP A 214 -16.36 -5.12 8.10
C TRP A 214 -15.56 -6.08 7.21
N ARG A 215 -16.24 -6.81 6.32
CA ARG A 215 -15.58 -7.75 5.40
C ARG A 215 -14.82 -6.98 4.33
N GLN A 216 -13.49 -7.04 4.40
CA GLN A 216 -12.55 -6.37 3.52
C GLN A 216 -12.22 -7.26 2.32
N PHE A 217 -12.06 -6.66 1.14
CA PHE A 217 -11.73 -7.35 -0.10
C PHE A 217 -10.58 -6.66 -0.80
N SER A 218 -9.61 -7.44 -1.28
CA SER A 218 -8.61 -6.99 -2.24
C SER A 218 -9.25 -6.90 -3.62
N ILE A 219 -9.07 -5.77 -4.30
CA ILE A 219 -9.67 -5.45 -5.59
C ILE A 219 -8.61 -5.45 -6.67
N TYR A 220 -8.84 -6.25 -7.69
CA TYR A 220 -7.99 -6.37 -8.86
C TYR A 220 -8.72 -5.82 -10.08
N LYS A 221 -7.98 -5.08 -10.90
CA LYS A 221 -8.48 -4.46 -12.13
C LYS A 221 -7.66 -4.95 -13.32
N PRO A 222 -8.22 -5.00 -14.54
CA PRO A 222 -7.49 -5.44 -15.72
C PRO A 222 -6.17 -4.67 -15.97
N ASN A 223 -6.12 -3.39 -15.56
CA ASN A 223 -5.06 -2.46 -15.90
C ASN A 223 -4.07 -2.12 -14.77
N LEU A 224 -4.29 -2.60 -13.54
CA LEU A 224 -3.47 -2.17 -12.40
C LEU A 224 -3.20 -3.30 -11.40
N LYS A 225 -1.92 -3.64 -11.27
CA LYS A 225 -1.31 -4.38 -10.16
C LYS A 225 -1.22 -3.46 -8.95
N GLY A 226 -2.09 -3.66 -7.95
CA GLY A 226 -2.08 -2.87 -6.72
C GLY A 226 -3.26 -3.13 -5.80
N SER A 227 -3.04 -2.93 -4.50
CA SER A 227 -3.97 -3.21 -3.40
C SER A 227 -4.96 -2.07 -3.21
N LEU A 228 -6.03 -2.06 -4.02
CA LEU A 228 -7.24 -1.35 -3.62
C LEU A 228 -8.03 -2.27 -2.70
N SER A 229 -8.46 -1.79 -1.55
CA SER A 229 -9.37 -2.53 -0.66
C SER A 229 -10.75 -1.89 -0.65
N LEU A 230 -11.80 -2.70 -0.75
CA LEU A 230 -13.19 -2.26 -0.53
C LEU A 230 -13.88 -3.16 0.48
N VAL A 231 -14.86 -2.60 1.18
CA VAL A 231 -15.78 -3.38 2.02
C VAL A 231 -16.90 -3.99 1.19
N LEU A 232 -17.43 -5.14 1.61
CA LEU A 232 -18.46 -5.87 0.86
C LEU A 232 -19.70 -5.03 0.54
N VAL A 233 -20.13 -4.18 1.47
CA VAL A 233 -21.28 -3.29 1.27
C VAL A 233 -21.11 -2.35 0.07
N ASP A 234 -19.89 -1.83 -0.16
CA ASP A 234 -19.61 -0.93 -1.28
C ASP A 234 -19.54 -1.68 -2.62
N ILE A 235 -19.05 -2.93 -2.60
CA ILE A 235 -19.03 -3.80 -3.77
C ILE A 235 -20.48 -4.10 -4.18
N ARG A 236 -21.32 -4.54 -3.25
CA ARG A 236 -22.73 -4.89 -3.53
C ARG A 236 -23.57 -3.70 -3.95
N ARG A 237 -23.27 -2.50 -3.42
CA ARG A 237 -23.96 -1.26 -3.83
C ARG A 237 -23.69 -0.90 -5.30
N ASN A 238 -22.48 -1.13 -5.78
CA ASN A 238 -22.04 -0.60 -7.08
C ASN A 238 -21.85 -1.66 -8.18
N TYR A 239 -21.80 -2.94 -7.81
CA TYR A 239 -21.48 -4.04 -8.72
C TYR A 239 -22.39 -5.25 -8.48
N ARG A 240 -22.63 -6.02 -9.55
CA ARG A 240 -23.21 -7.37 -9.49
C ARG A 240 -22.13 -8.43 -9.61
N LYS A 241 -22.25 -9.52 -8.86
CA LYS A 241 -21.40 -10.71 -8.98
C LYS A 241 -21.69 -11.40 -10.32
N VAL A 242 -20.65 -11.90 -10.99
CA VAL A 242 -20.75 -12.61 -12.28
C VAL A 242 -19.89 -13.87 -12.32
N THR A 243 -20.20 -14.76 -13.25
CA THR A 243 -19.38 -15.94 -13.53
C THR A 243 -18.10 -15.57 -14.29
N PRO A 244 -17.03 -16.38 -14.21
CA PRO A 244 -15.82 -16.17 -15.02
C PRO A 244 -16.12 -16.10 -16.52
N ALA A 245 -17.05 -16.92 -17.02
CA ALA A 245 -17.45 -16.92 -18.43
C ALA A 245 -18.10 -15.58 -18.85
N GLU A 246 -18.98 -15.01 -18.03
CA GLU A 246 -19.53 -13.67 -18.26
C GLU A 246 -18.44 -12.58 -18.17
N ALA A 247 -17.49 -12.73 -17.25
CA ALA A 247 -16.43 -11.76 -17.00
C ALA A 247 -15.40 -11.67 -18.13
N GLN A 248 -15.07 -12.79 -18.77
CA GLN A 248 -13.94 -12.92 -19.69
C GLN A 248 -13.93 -11.87 -20.81
N SER A 249 -15.05 -11.72 -21.51
CA SER A 249 -15.15 -10.80 -22.65
C SER A 249 -14.91 -9.34 -22.24
N LEU A 250 -15.52 -8.92 -21.13
CA LEU A 250 -15.41 -7.57 -20.61
C LEU A 250 -14.06 -7.31 -19.96
N TRP A 251 -13.50 -8.28 -19.25
CA TRP A 251 -12.16 -8.21 -18.67
C TRP A 251 -11.11 -8.02 -19.75
N THR A 252 -11.15 -8.86 -20.78
CA THR A 252 -10.23 -8.82 -21.93
C THR A 252 -10.36 -7.50 -22.68
N PHE A 253 -11.58 -7.02 -22.89
CA PHE A 253 -11.80 -5.69 -23.48
C PHE A 253 -11.07 -4.61 -22.69
N TRP A 254 -11.26 -4.54 -21.37
CA TRP A 254 -10.62 -3.51 -20.55
C TRP A 254 -9.11 -3.70 -20.42
N TYR A 255 -8.65 -4.95 -20.36
CA TYR A 255 -7.23 -5.30 -20.35
C TYR A 255 -6.52 -4.73 -21.59
N ASN A 256 -7.13 -4.86 -22.77
CA ASN A 256 -6.60 -4.32 -24.02
C ASN A 256 -6.82 -2.81 -24.14
N TYR A 257 -8.00 -2.31 -23.75
CA TYR A 257 -8.33 -0.89 -23.84
C TYR A 257 -7.34 -0.03 -23.05
N PHE A 258 -6.99 -0.48 -21.85
CA PHE A 258 -6.07 0.24 -20.97
C PHE A 258 -4.60 0.05 -21.33
N GLU A 259 -4.25 -0.68 -22.39
CA GLU A 259 -2.86 -0.85 -22.83
C GLU A 259 -2.12 0.49 -22.90
N GLU A 260 -2.69 1.47 -23.61
CA GLU A 260 -2.14 2.82 -23.76
C GLU A 260 -3.15 3.93 -23.41
N THR A 261 -4.37 3.55 -23.02
CA THR A 261 -5.42 4.51 -22.65
C THR A 261 -5.38 4.79 -21.16
N CYS A 262 -5.18 6.04 -20.79
CA CYS A 262 -5.24 6.45 -19.38
C CYS A 262 -6.68 6.39 -18.86
N ILE A 263 -6.86 6.30 -17.54
CA ILE A 263 -8.18 6.26 -16.89
C ILE A 263 -8.99 7.57 -17.02
N HIS A 264 -8.42 8.62 -17.58
CA HIS A 264 -9.15 9.85 -17.93
C HIS A 264 -9.84 9.75 -19.30
N GLY A 265 -9.49 8.75 -20.13
CA GLY A 265 -10.04 8.59 -21.47
C GLY A 265 -9.83 9.82 -22.35
N LYS A 266 -10.84 10.15 -23.17
CA LYS A 266 -10.80 11.26 -24.14
C LYS A 266 -10.74 12.66 -23.49
N THR A 267 -11.07 12.78 -22.22
CA THR A 267 -11.08 14.07 -21.50
C THR A 267 -9.76 14.39 -20.80
N CYS A 268 -8.73 13.54 -20.96
CA CYS A 268 -7.42 13.73 -20.36
C CYS A 268 -6.79 15.09 -20.71
N ILE A 269 -6.66 15.97 -19.72
CA ILE A 269 -6.06 17.31 -19.90
C ILE A 269 -4.58 17.18 -20.28
N THR A 270 -3.85 16.25 -19.69
CA THR A 270 -2.42 16.00 -19.97
C THR A 270 -2.20 15.66 -21.45
N LYS A 271 -2.97 14.70 -22.00
CA LYS A 271 -2.91 14.37 -23.43
C LYS A 271 -3.35 15.54 -24.32
N LYS A 272 -4.38 16.29 -23.92
CA LYS A 272 -4.83 17.50 -24.65
C LYS A 272 -3.77 18.62 -24.69
N ARG A 273 -2.88 18.68 -23.69
CA ARG A 273 -1.72 19.59 -23.65
C ARG A 273 -0.50 19.08 -24.42
N GLY A 274 -0.61 17.94 -25.10
CA GLY A 274 0.49 17.33 -25.86
C GLY A 274 1.48 16.52 -25.02
N THR A 275 1.21 16.30 -23.74
CA THR A 275 2.07 15.52 -22.85
C THR A 275 1.54 14.07 -22.74
N PRO A 276 2.41 13.04 -22.78
CA PRO A 276 1.98 11.67 -22.54
C PRO A 276 1.39 11.52 -21.13
N CYS A 277 0.36 10.68 -21.00
CA CYS A 277 -0.27 10.33 -19.73
C CYS A 277 -0.39 8.82 -19.64
N ASP A 278 0.27 8.24 -18.65
CA ASP A 278 0.28 6.82 -18.33
C ASP A 278 -0.55 6.49 -17.08
N ASN A 279 -1.27 7.48 -16.51
CA ASN A 279 -2.06 7.27 -15.31
C ASN A 279 -3.16 6.22 -15.54
N GLY A 280 -3.02 5.09 -14.83
CA GLY A 280 -3.90 3.94 -14.95
C GLY A 280 -3.83 3.23 -16.30
N CYS A 281 -2.79 3.45 -17.10
CA CYS A 281 -2.48 2.58 -18.21
C CYS A 281 -1.92 1.25 -17.69
N ARG A 282 -2.22 0.17 -18.41
CA ARG A 282 -1.65 -1.17 -18.19
C ARG A 282 -0.15 -1.12 -18.46
N ILE A 283 0.24 -0.58 -19.61
CA ILE A 283 1.63 -0.39 -19.98
C ILE A 283 2.04 1.03 -19.59
N SER A 284 3.08 1.13 -18.76
CA SER A 284 3.71 2.40 -18.41
C SER A 284 5.20 2.33 -18.69
N SER A 285 5.82 3.49 -18.92
CA SER A 285 7.25 3.59 -19.16
C SER A 285 7.95 4.24 -17.98
N VAL A 286 9.05 3.65 -17.54
CA VAL A 286 9.95 4.25 -16.54
C VAL A 286 11.30 4.50 -17.19
N TYR A 287 11.84 5.69 -16.99
CA TYR A 287 13.18 6.05 -17.44
C TYR A 287 14.14 5.91 -16.27
N LEU A 288 15.21 5.14 -16.46
CA LEU A 288 16.29 4.95 -15.52
C LEU A 288 17.56 5.53 -16.11
N ILE A 289 18.31 6.26 -15.30
CA ILE A 289 19.68 6.65 -15.64
C ILE A 289 20.59 5.70 -14.86
N SER A 290 21.50 5.03 -15.56
CA SER A 290 22.42 4.05 -14.99
C SER A 290 23.85 4.27 -15.48
N GLY A 291 24.84 4.03 -14.62
CA GLY A 291 26.25 4.24 -14.94
C GLY A 291 26.94 5.07 -13.87
N ALA A 292 28.05 5.71 -14.22
CA ALA A 292 28.62 6.75 -13.37
C ALA A 292 27.64 7.94 -13.33
N VAL A 293 27.17 8.26 -12.12
CA VAL A 293 26.35 9.42 -11.80
C VAL A 293 27.21 10.40 -11.02
#